data_AF-A0AAW1Y6G5-F1
#
_entry.id   AF-A0AAW1Y6G5-F1
#
_cell.length_a   1.000
_cell.length_b   1.000
_cell.length_c   1.000
_cell.angle_alpha   90.00
_cell.angle_beta   90.00
_cell.angle_gamma   90.00
#
_symmetry.space_group_name_H-M   'P 1'
#
loop_
_entity.id
_entity.type
_entity.pdbx_description
1 polymer ?
#
loop_
_entity_poly.entity_id
_entity_poly.type
_entity_poly.pdbx_seq_one_letter_code
_entity_poly.pdbx_strand_id
1 'polypeptide(L)'
;MIFAPIIGVNHHGQTIVFGCAFLSDETFDWFVWLLKTWLRAMPRGAPNVIITDQDQAMTKAIAHILPNTFHRYYSLKLWKEVNRQVMNGSKKMFELRSTWIPAYVNKYFSAGML
;
A
#
# COMPACT_ATOMS: atom_id res chain seq x y z
N MET A 1 -0.87 -17.38 -7.92
CA MET A 1 -0.74 -17.06 -6.49
C MET A 1 0.07 -15.80 -6.37
N ILE A 2 -0.51 -14.78 -5.75
CA ILE A 2 -0.02 -13.40 -5.76
C ILE A 2 0.27 -12.99 -4.33
N PHE A 3 1.45 -12.43 -4.08
CA PHE A 3 1.86 -11.96 -2.77
C PHE A 3 1.63 -10.45 -2.68
N ALA A 4 0.74 -10.02 -1.76
CA ALA A 4 0.33 -8.63 -1.59
C ALA A 4 0.76 -8.12 -0.20
N PRO A 5 1.96 -7.52 -0.06
CA PRO A 5 2.39 -6.90 1.19
C PRO A 5 1.73 -5.54 1.40
N ILE A 6 1.26 -5.30 2.63
CA ILE A 6 0.70 -4.01 3.05
C ILE A 6 1.75 -3.29 3.87
N ILE A 7 2.24 -2.16 3.36
CA ILE A 7 3.38 -1.42 3.88
C ILE A 7 2.99 0.03 4.06
N GLY A 8 3.30 0.64 5.19
CA GLY A 8 3.09 2.08 5.35
C GLY A 8 4.19 2.77 6.08
N VAL A 9 3.90 4.00 6.49
CA VAL A 9 4.86 4.90 7.10
C VAL A 9 4.32 5.38 8.43
N ASN A 10 5.08 5.20 9.51
CA ASN A 10 4.69 5.70 10.83
C ASN A 10 4.95 7.21 10.97
N HIS A 11 4.58 7.80 12.11
CA HIS A 11 4.75 9.23 12.38
C HIS A 11 6.21 9.72 12.44
N HIS A 12 7.18 8.81 12.56
CA HIS A 12 8.61 9.11 12.45
C HIS A 12 9.13 9.00 11.01
N GLY A 13 8.23 8.79 10.04
CA GLY A 13 8.60 8.57 8.65
C GLY A 13 9.31 7.24 8.43
N GLN A 14 9.13 6.23 9.28
CA GLN A 14 9.74 4.91 9.11
C GLN A 14 8.80 3.97 8.37
N THR A 15 9.33 3.22 7.42
CA THR A 15 8.60 2.17 6.72
C THR A 15 8.32 1.02 7.67
N ILE A 16 7.06 0.61 7.76
CA ILE A 16 6.60 -0.52 8.57
C ILE A 16 5.74 -1.44 7.71
N VAL A 17 5.91 -2.74 7.89
CA VAL A 17 5.02 -3.75 7.28
C VAL A 17 3.84 -3.92 8.22
N PHE A 18 2.63 -3.61 7.73
CA PHE A 18 1.39 -3.81 8.47
C PHE A 18 0.87 -5.25 8.35
N GLY A 19 1.22 -5.95 7.27
CA GLY A 19 0.84 -7.34 7.04
C GLY A 19 1.13 -7.78 5.61
N CYS A 20 0.68 -8.98 5.27
CA CYS A 20 0.71 -9.50 3.91
C CYS A 20 -0.44 -10.49 3.69
N ALA A 21 -0.81 -10.69 2.43
CA ALA A 21 -1.77 -11.70 2.03
C ALA A 21 -1.30 -12.46 0.78
N PHE A 22 -1.77 -13.70 0.66
CA PHE A 22 -1.66 -14.50 -0.55
C PHE A 22 -3.01 -14.54 -1.23
N LEU A 23 -3.10 -13.95 -2.41
CA LEU A 23 -4.31 -13.92 -3.22
C LEU A 23 -4.22 -14.99 -4.30
N SER A 24 -5.34 -15.66 -4.54
CA SER A 24 -5.46 -16.59 -5.67
C SER A 24 -5.53 -15.84 -6.99
N ASP A 25 -6.16 -14.66 -7.00
CA ASP A 25 -6.41 -13.84 -8.20
C ASP A 25 -6.64 -12.35 -7.86
N GLU A 26 -6.48 -11.46 -8.84
CA GLU A 26 -6.63 -9.98 -8.75
C GLU A 26 -8.07 -9.55 -9.05
N THR A 27 -9.03 -10.13 -8.33
CA THR A 27 -10.45 -9.80 -8.50
C THR A 27 -10.94 -8.84 -7.43
N PHE A 28 -12.04 -8.16 -7.73
CA PHE A 28 -12.71 -7.25 -6.80
C PHE A 28 -13.04 -7.93 -5.46
N ASP A 29 -13.57 -9.15 -5.49
CA ASP A 29 -13.98 -9.88 -4.28
C ASP A 29 -12.79 -10.25 -3.40
N TRP A 30 -11.67 -10.67 -4.03
CA TRP A 30 -10.43 -10.96 -3.33
C TRP A 30 -9.85 -9.71 -2.65
N PHE A 31 -9.85 -8.57 -3.33
CA PHE A 31 -9.40 -7.30 -2.74
C PHE A 31 -10.34 -6.78 -1.66
N VAL A 32 -11.65 -6.93 -1.82
CA VAL A 32 -12.63 -6.60 -0.78
C VAL A 32 -12.38 -7.43 0.48
N TRP A 33 -12.15 -8.74 0.33
CA TRP A 33 -11.83 -9.62 1.45
C TRP A 33 -10.53 -9.19 2.13
N LEU A 34 -9.48 -8.90 1.35
CA LEU A 34 -8.19 -8.46 1.85
C LEU A 34 -8.31 -7.16 2.66
N LEU A 35 -8.92 -6.13 2.07
CA LEU A 35 -9.06 -4.81 2.70
C LEU A 35 -9.94 -4.87 3.95
N LYS A 36 -11.04 -5.64 3.94
CA LYS A 36 -11.87 -5.86 5.14
C LYS A 36 -11.09 -6.55 6.25
N THR A 37 -10.33 -7.58 5.91
CA THR A 37 -9.54 -8.35 6.89
C THR A 37 -8.44 -7.48 7.50
N TRP A 38 -7.72 -6.76 6.64
CA TRP A 38 -6.71 -5.80 7.08
C TRP A 38 -7.29 -4.71 7.97
N LEU A 39 -8.40 -4.07 7.56
CA LEU A 39 -9.04 -3.02 8.34
C LEU A 39 -9.49 -3.49 9.73
N ARG A 40 -10.01 -4.73 9.85
CA ARG A 40 -10.36 -5.33 11.14
C ARG A 40 -9.14 -5.51 12.04
N ALA A 41 -7.97 -5.78 11.47
CA ALA A 41 -6.72 -5.94 12.20
C ALA A 41 -6.08 -4.59 12.58
N MET A 42 -6.58 -3.46 12.06
CA MET A 42 -6.04 -2.13 12.31
C MET A 42 -6.76 -1.44 13.48
N PRO A 43 -6.17 -1.36 14.68
CA PRO A 43 -6.82 -0.80 15.87
C PRO A 43 -7.12 0.71 15.74
N ARG A 44 -6.43 1.40 14.82
CA ARG A 44 -6.62 2.82 14.54
C ARG A 44 -7.57 3.09 13.37
N GLY A 45 -8.22 2.06 12.83
CA GLY A 45 -9.12 2.17 11.70
C GLY A 45 -8.40 2.39 10.36
N ALA A 46 -9.14 2.97 9.40
CA ALA A 46 -8.68 3.18 8.05
C ALA A 46 -7.56 4.23 7.96
N PRO A 47 -6.60 4.08 7.03
CA PRO A 47 -5.60 5.12 6.79
C PRO A 47 -6.24 6.35 6.14
N ASN A 48 -5.58 7.51 6.26
CA ASN A 48 -6.04 8.72 5.56
C ASN A 48 -5.71 8.67 4.06
N VAL A 49 -4.58 8.04 3.71
CA VAL A 49 -4.12 7.87 2.34
C VAL A 49 -3.76 6.42 2.10
N ILE A 50 -4.22 5.87 0.97
CA ILE A 50 -3.77 4.57 0.45
C ILE A 50 -3.15 4.75 -0.94
N ILE A 51 -2.00 4.12 -1.15
CA ILE A 51 -1.32 4.10 -2.44
C ILE A 51 -1.28 2.67 -2.96
N THR A 52 -1.75 2.47 -4.20
CA THR A 52 -1.70 1.18 -4.88
C THR A 52 -1.27 1.35 -6.34
N ASP A 53 -1.10 0.23 -7.05
CA ASP A 53 -0.99 0.24 -8.49
C ASP A 53 -2.30 0.65 -9.17
N GLN A 54 -2.29 0.65 -10.51
CA GLN A 54 -3.43 1.08 -11.33
C GLN A 54 -4.42 -0.05 -11.61
N ASP A 55 -4.48 -1.07 -10.74
CA ASP A 55 -5.45 -2.15 -10.90
C ASP A 55 -6.89 -1.64 -10.69
N GLN A 56 -7.77 -1.93 -11.65
CA GLN A 56 -9.15 -1.45 -11.63
C GLN A 56 -10.00 -2.14 -10.57
N ALA A 57 -9.75 -3.42 -10.31
CA ALA A 57 -10.48 -4.18 -9.29
C ALA A 57 -10.10 -3.69 -7.89
N MET A 58 -8.82 -3.44 -7.63
CA MET A 58 -8.29 -2.85 -6.40
C MET A 58 -8.87 -1.45 -6.18
N THR A 59 -8.88 -0.61 -7.22
CA THR A 59 -9.45 0.74 -7.16
C THR A 59 -10.92 0.71 -6.73
N LYS A 60 -11.72 -0.17 -7.34
CA LYS A 60 -13.13 -0.35 -6.97
C LYS A 60 -13.28 -0.86 -5.53
N ALA A 61 -12.44 -1.82 -5.12
CA ALA A 61 -12.47 -2.37 -3.76
C ALA A 61 -12.11 -1.33 -2.70
N ILE A 62 -11.11 -0.48 -2.96
CA ILE A 62 -10.73 0.63 -2.07
C ILE A 62 -11.88 1.62 -1.93
N ALA A 63 -12.47 2.06 -3.05
CA ALA A 63 -13.63 2.95 -3.01
C ALA A 63 -14.81 2.35 -2.23
N HIS A 64 -14.97 1.03 -2.29
CA HIS A 64 -16.02 0.31 -1.57
C HIS A 64 -15.74 0.15 -0.06
N ILE A 65 -14.52 -0.19 0.34
CA ILE A 65 -14.18 -0.53 1.74
C ILE A 65 -13.64 0.66 2.53
N LEU A 66 -12.98 1.59 1.86
CA LEU A 66 -12.30 2.74 2.45
C LEU A 66 -12.81 4.05 1.81
N PRO A 67 -14.12 4.35 1.83
CA PRO A 67 -14.71 5.45 1.07
C PRO A 67 -14.18 6.84 1.48
N ASN A 68 -13.66 6.97 2.69
CA ASN A 68 -13.11 8.23 3.22
C ASN A 68 -11.57 8.30 3.11
N THR A 69 -10.92 7.25 2.60
CA THR A 69 -9.47 7.23 2.40
C THR A 69 -9.14 7.82 1.06
N PHE A 70 -8.17 8.73 1.02
CA PHE A 70 -7.68 9.31 -0.23
C PHE A 70 -6.83 8.27 -0.98
N HIS A 71 -7.31 7.83 -2.13
CA HIS A 71 -6.63 6.84 -2.97
C HIS A 71 -5.74 7.53 -4.01
N ARG A 72 -4.48 7.11 -4.11
CA ARG A 72 -3.51 7.60 -5.10
C ARG A 72 -2.79 6.44 -5.78
N TYR A 73 -2.50 6.58 -7.07
CA TYR A 73 -1.69 5.60 -7.78
C TYR A 73 -0.19 5.81 -7.57
N TYR A 74 0.57 4.71 -7.55
CA TYR A 74 2.03 4.76 -7.63
C TYR A 74 2.48 5.48 -8.91
N SER A 75 3.54 6.30 -8.81
CA SER A 75 4.17 6.85 -10.01
C SER A 75 5.02 5.79 -10.68
N LEU A 76 5.12 5.83 -12.02
CA LEU A 76 5.92 4.87 -12.80
C LEU A 76 7.39 4.85 -12.36
N LYS A 77 7.91 6.00 -11.90
CA LYS A 77 9.26 6.11 -11.35
C LYS A 77 9.40 5.35 -10.02
N LEU A 78 8.41 5.47 -9.13
CA LEU A 78 8.31 4.68 -7.90
C LEU A 78 8.30 3.19 -8.21
N TRP A 79 7.40 2.80 -9.10
CA TRP A 79 7.16 1.40 -9.46
C TRP A 79 8.42 0.71 -9.97
N LYS A 80 9.13 1.35 -10.91
CA LYS A 80 10.39 0.82 -11.46
C LYS A 80 11.46 0.63 -10.39
N GLU A 81 11.52 1.53 -9.42
CA GLU A 81 12.54 1.49 -8.38
C GLU A 81 12.18 0.46 -7.30
N VAL A 82 10.91 0.37 -6.87
CA VAL A 82 10.45 -0.68 -5.96
C VAL A 82 10.68 -2.07 -6.58
N ASN A 83 10.21 -2.30 -7.82
CA ASN A 83 10.38 -3.59 -8.49
C ASN A 83 11.84 -3.99 -8.65
N ARG A 84 12.72 -3.04 -9.00
CA ARG A 84 14.16 -3.32 -9.09
C ARG A 84 14.71 -3.85 -7.77
N GLN A 85 14.26 -3.30 -6.65
CA GLN A 85 14.80 -3.66 -5.34
C GLN A 85 14.22 -4.95 -4.78
N VAL A 86 12.92 -5.20 -5.01
CA VAL A 86 12.28 -6.49 -4.72
C VAL A 86 12.97 -7.62 -5.49
N MET A 87 13.20 -7.43 -6.79
CA MET A 87 13.87 -8.42 -7.65
C MET A 87 15.34 -8.65 -7.30
N ASN A 88 16.02 -7.63 -6.78
CA ASN A 88 17.44 -7.74 -6.39
C ASN A 88 17.64 -8.29 -4.96
N GLY A 89 16.59 -8.73 -4.27
CA GLY A 89 16.66 -9.27 -2.90
C GLY A 89 17.31 -8.32 -1.89
N SER A 90 17.36 -7.03 -2.22
CA SER A 90 18.20 -6.04 -1.55
C SER A 90 17.36 -5.22 -0.57
N LYS A 91 17.83 -5.11 0.68
CA LYS A 91 17.21 -4.38 1.82
C LYS A 91 17.01 -2.85 1.61
N LYS A 92 16.99 -2.34 0.39
CA LYS A 92 17.03 -0.89 0.09
C LYS A 92 15.66 -0.22 -0.03
N MET A 93 14.56 -0.90 0.29
CA MET A 93 13.23 -0.28 0.38
C MET A 93 13.23 0.97 1.31
N PHE A 94 14.21 1.05 2.20
CA PHE A 94 14.52 2.18 3.07
C PHE A 94 15.23 3.39 2.41
N GLU A 95 15.99 3.25 1.32
CA GLU A 95 16.65 4.40 0.64
C GLU A 95 15.65 5.20 -0.20
N LEU A 96 14.73 4.44 -0.76
CA LEU A 96 13.58 4.84 -1.52
C LEU A 96 12.62 5.77 -0.74
N ARG A 97 12.64 5.66 0.59
CA ARG A 97 12.02 6.54 1.58
C ARG A 97 12.13 8.03 1.24
N SER A 98 13.29 8.48 0.79
CA SER A 98 13.58 9.90 0.52
C SER A 98 12.80 10.45 -0.68
N THR A 99 12.31 9.60 -1.58
CA THR A 99 11.65 10.02 -2.82
C THR A 99 10.12 10.09 -2.68
N TRP A 100 9.53 9.31 -1.78
CA TRP A 100 8.09 9.36 -1.50
C TRP A 100 7.73 10.13 -0.24
N ILE A 101 8.48 10.04 0.86
CA ILE A 101 8.07 10.73 2.11
C ILE A 101 7.81 12.24 1.91
N PRO A 102 8.64 12.99 1.16
CA PRO A 102 8.38 14.41 0.90
C PRO A 102 7.15 14.67 0.01
N ALA A 103 6.80 13.73 -0.88
CA ALA A 103 5.69 13.86 -1.82
C ALA A 103 4.32 13.48 -1.21
N TYR A 104 4.29 12.83 -0.04
CA TYR A 104 3.05 12.26 0.53
C TYR A 104 2.83 12.51 2.03
N VAL A 105 3.86 12.88 2.81
CA VAL A 105 3.81 12.81 4.29
C VAL A 105 4.12 14.16 4.96
N ASN A 106 3.80 15.29 4.33
CA ASN A 106 4.12 16.56 5.00
C ASN A 106 3.25 16.79 6.26
N LYS A 107 2.10 16.11 6.47
CA LYS A 107 1.28 16.22 7.72
C LYS A 107 0.36 15.02 8.09
N TYR A 108 0.34 13.88 7.36
CA TYR A 108 -0.72 12.86 7.55
C TYR A 108 -0.22 11.40 7.58
N PHE A 109 -0.93 10.54 8.33
CA PHE A 109 -0.74 9.09 8.36
C PHE A 109 -1.13 8.45 7.02
N SER A 110 -0.21 7.69 6.42
CA SER A 110 -0.38 7.09 5.09
C SER A 110 0.03 5.61 5.10
N ALA A 111 -0.78 4.77 4.46
CA ALA A 111 -0.48 3.36 4.19
C ALA A 111 -0.42 3.13 2.68
N GLY A 112 0.21 2.05 2.24
CA GLY A 112 0.25 1.60 0.85
C GLY A 112 0.20 0.09 0.79
N MET A 113 -0.19 -0.45 -0.36
CA MET A 113 -0.15 -1.87 -0.63
C MET A 113 0.51 -2.03 -1.99
N LEU A 114 1.59 -2.81 -2.01
CA LEU A 114 2.32 -3.16 -3.22
C LEU A 114 1.73 -4.41 -3.85
#